data_AF-A0A2S9I3J3-F1
#
_entry.id   AF-A0A2S9I3J3-F1
#
_cell.length_a   1.000
_cell.length_b   1.000
_cell.length_c   1.000
_cell.angle_alpha   90.00
_cell.angle_beta   90.00
_cell.angle_gamma   90.00
#
_symmetry.space_group_name_H-M   'P 1'
#
loop_
_entity.id
_entity.type
_entity.pdbx_description
1 polymer ?
#
loop_
_entity_poly.entity_id
_entity_poly.type
_entity_poly.pdbx_seq_one_letter_code
_entity_poly.pdbx_strand_id
1 'polypeptide(L)'
;VILATLSELNRARDDAKDYADEVAGELDASLKTLISEAVSEAITAAKRDFWEEENPRGTVRFFAQKMDPNELYPWSTWVYTGENKSIRISKADGSNVGQTGGSDTVTIKRENLPAETLDVSGKAASAELNNVETTEAGGAEFNVYRFGVDGRENSRGKFSLDDVEMGDIPVPVEIQPHKHTISLTVPERDVSGKTEALGQGKTISVVEAHTLLMCWARTA
;
A
#
# COMPACT_ATOMS: atom_id res chain seq x y z
N VAL A 1 86.69 -68.09 43.01
CA VAL A 1 86.48 -66.66 42.65
C VAL A 1 86.33 -66.60 41.15
N ILE A 2 85.30 -65.92 40.63
CA ILE A 2 85.21 -65.60 39.21
C ILE A 2 85.79 -64.19 39.05
N LEU A 3 86.71 -64.01 38.12
CA LEU A 3 87.33 -62.72 37.81
C LEU A 3 86.93 -62.33 36.39
N ALA A 4 86.22 -61.21 36.25
CA ALA A 4 85.93 -60.64 34.95
C ALA A 4 87.20 -60.06 34.31
N THR A 5 87.33 -60.21 33.00
CA THR A 5 88.41 -59.58 32.23
C THR A 5 88.16 -58.08 32.04
N LEU A 6 89.23 -57.33 31.75
CA LEU A 6 89.13 -55.93 31.35
C LEU A 6 88.28 -55.74 30.08
N SER A 7 88.20 -56.76 29.21
CA SER A 7 87.33 -56.77 28.03
C SER A 7 85.84 -56.74 28.42
N GLU A 8 85.44 -57.65 29.31
CA GLU A 8 84.05 -57.75 29.79
C GLU A 8 83.64 -56.52 30.60
N LEU A 9 84.56 -55.93 31.39
CA LEU A 9 84.30 -54.69 32.13
C LEU A 9 84.13 -53.48 31.19
N ASN A 10 84.94 -53.37 30.13
CA ASN A 10 84.75 -52.33 29.11
C ASN A 10 83.41 -52.50 28.39
N ARG A 11 83.08 -53.73 27.95
CA ARG A 11 81.80 -53.99 27.28
C ARG A 11 80.62 -53.64 28.19
N ALA A 12 80.63 -54.06 29.46
CA ALA A 12 79.57 -53.74 30.40
C ALA A 12 79.42 -52.23 30.69
N ARG A 13 80.50 -51.44 30.60
CA ARG A 13 80.43 -49.96 30.64
C ARG A 13 79.75 -49.42 29.37
N ASP A 14 80.14 -49.92 28.21
CA ASP A 14 79.67 -49.41 26.91
C ASP A 14 78.21 -49.81 26.68
N ASP A 15 77.84 -51.08 26.94
CA ASP A 15 76.47 -51.60 26.99
C ASP A 15 75.56 -50.71 27.89
N ALA A 16 76.06 -50.31 29.07
CA ALA A 16 75.32 -49.48 30.02
C ALA A 16 75.26 -47.98 29.62
N LYS A 17 76.22 -47.50 28.82
CA LYS A 17 76.20 -46.15 28.26
C LYS A 17 75.22 -46.07 27.09
N ASP A 18 75.23 -47.05 26.19
CA ASP A 18 74.33 -47.09 25.04
C ASP A 18 72.87 -47.17 25.51
N TYR A 19 72.56 -47.95 26.54
CA TYR A 19 71.24 -47.95 27.19
C TYR A 19 70.86 -46.59 27.82
N ALA A 20 71.81 -45.88 28.43
CA ALA A 20 71.56 -44.56 29.00
C ALA A 20 71.30 -43.49 27.92
N ASP A 21 72.02 -43.55 26.80
CA ASP A 21 71.82 -42.68 25.64
C ASP A 21 70.51 -43.00 24.90
N GLU A 22 70.12 -44.29 24.81
CA GLU A 22 68.82 -44.74 24.29
C GLU A 22 67.66 -44.16 25.10
N VAL A 23 67.62 -44.40 26.42
CA VAL A 23 66.57 -43.88 27.32
C VAL A 23 66.54 -42.35 27.33
N ALA A 24 67.70 -41.68 27.24
CA ALA A 24 67.76 -40.22 27.13
C ALA A 24 67.17 -39.72 25.79
N GLY A 25 67.42 -40.44 24.69
CA GLY A 25 66.85 -40.14 23.37
C GLY A 25 65.34 -40.35 23.30
N GLU A 26 64.83 -41.46 23.85
CA GLU A 26 63.38 -41.71 23.97
C GLU A 26 62.68 -40.64 24.81
N LEU A 27 63.29 -40.23 25.93
CA LEU A 27 62.77 -39.19 26.81
C LEU A 27 62.75 -37.82 26.15
N ASP A 28 63.82 -37.44 25.44
CA ASP A 28 63.91 -36.19 24.67
C ASP A 28 62.88 -36.13 23.54
N ALA A 29 62.71 -37.22 22.77
CA ALA A 29 61.69 -37.32 21.73
C ALA A 29 60.26 -37.23 22.30
N SER A 30 60.00 -37.90 23.43
CA SER A 30 58.72 -37.89 24.12
C SER A 30 58.39 -36.50 24.69
N LEU A 31 59.35 -35.85 25.34
CA LEU A 31 59.21 -34.48 25.86
C LEU A 31 58.93 -33.47 24.74
N LYS A 32 59.67 -33.54 23.62
CA LYS A 32 59.45 -32.66 22.46
C LYS A 32 58.04 -32.82 21.89
N THR A 33 57.55 -34.06 21.80
CA THR A 33 56.20 -34.37 21.32
C THR A 33 55.14 -33.77 22.25
N LEU A 34 55.18 -34.13 23.54
CA LEU A 34 54.21 -33.65 24.55
C LEU A 34 54.20 -32.13 24.70
N ILE A 35 55.36 -31.47 24.63
CA ILE A 35 55.45 -30.00 24.68
C ILE A 35 54.85 -29.39 23.41
N SER A 36 55.13 -29.95 22.24
CA SER A 36 54.56 -29.47 20.97
C SER A 36 53.04 -29.63 20.92
N GLU A 37 52.51 -30.74 21.43
CA GLU A 37 51.07 -31.01 21.54
C GLU A 37 50.39 -30.03 22.51
N ALA A 38 50.88 -29.94 23.76
CA ALA A 38 50.31 -29.05 24.77
C ALA A 38 50.37 -27.56 24.37
N VAL A 39 51.43 -27.12 23.67
CA VAL A 39 51.51 -25.76 23.12
C VAL A 39 50.54 -25.56 21.96
N SER A 40 50.34 -26.54 21.09
CA SER A 40 49.37 -26.49 20.00
C SER A 40 47.93 -26.41 20.52
N GLU A 41 47.59 -27.21 21.55
CA GLU A 41 46.30 -27.16 22.24
C GLU A 41 46.08 -25.81 22.93
N ALA A 42 47.05 -25.32 23.71
CA ALA A 42 46.96 -24.03 24.39
C ALA A 42 46.79 -22.85 23.41
N ILE A 43 47.50 -22.85 22.28
CA ILE A 43 47.32 -21.84 21.22
C ILE A 43 45.94 -21.96 20.57
N THR A 44 45.40 -23.17 20.43
CA THR A 44 44.07 -23.41 19.84
C THR A 44 42.95 -22.97 20.79
N ALA A 45 43.08 -23.24 22.09
CA ALA A 45 42.19 -22.75 23.13
C ALA A 45 42.20 -21.22 23.20
N ALA A 46 43.37 -20.58 23.34
CA ALA A 46 43.48 -19.13 23.41
C ALA A 46 42.90 -18.41 22.17
N LYS A 47 43.05 -19.00 20.97
CA LYS A 47 42.40 -18.51 19.73
C LYS A 47 40.88 -18.68 19.73
N ARG A 48 40.35 -19.69 20.43
CA ARG A 48 38.90 -19.87 20.60
C ARG A 48 38.37 -18.87 21.61
N ASP A 49 38.97 -18.77 22.78
CA ASP A 49 38.52 -17.91 23.88
C ASP A 49 38.46 -16.44 23.42
N PHE A 50 39.54 -15.95 22.79
CA PHE A 50 39.56 -14.61 22.17
C PHE A 50 38.46 -14.41 21.10
N TRP A 51 38.15 -15.44 20.30
CA TRP A 51 37.09 -15.35 19.30
C TRP A 51 35.70 -15.29 19.94
N GLU A 52 35.47 -16.02 21.03
CA GLU A 52 34.22 -16.00 21.80
C GLU A 52 34.02 -14.64 22.51
N GLU A 53 35.08 -14.09 23.11
CA GLU A 53 35.09 -12.75 23.75
C GLU A 53 34.77 -11.62 22.75
N GLU A 54 35.36 -11.66 21.55
CA GLU A 54 35.08 -10.69 20.47
C GLU A 54 33.73 -10.94 19.77
N ASN A 55 33.06 -12.08 20.00
CA ASN A 55 31.82 -12.44 19.31
C ASN A 55 30.75 -13.02 20.27
N PRO A 56 30.35 -12.28 21.32
CA PRO A 56 29.33 -12.74 22.26
C PRO A 56 27.99 -13.03 21.55
N ARG A 57 27.11 -13.80 22.21
CA ARG A 57 25.77 -14.07 21.69
C ARG A 57 24.99 -12.76 21.52
N GLY A 58 24.35 -12.60 20.37
CA GLY A 58 23.74 -11.34 19.93
C GLY A 58 24.64 -10.49 19.01
N THR A 59 25.93 -10.81 18.85
CA THR A 59 26.80 -10.14 17.87
C THR A 59 26.26 -10.27 16.45
N VAL A 60 26.23 -9.14 15.73
CA VAL A 60 25.81 -9.06 14.33
C VAL A 60 27.02 -8.80 13.44
N ARG A 61 27.15 -9.54 12.34
CA ARG A 61 28.19 -9.36 11.32
C ARG A 61 27.58 -9.10 9.94
N PHE A 62 28.23 -8.21 9.19
CA PHE A 62 27.88 -7.86 7.81
C PHE A 62 28.97 -8.32 6.85
N PHE A 63 28.58 -8.90 5.71
CA PHE A 63 29.49 -9.41 4.70
C PHE A 63 29.17 -8.82 3.32
N ALA A 64 30.17 -8.25 2.65
CA ALA A 64 30.07 -7.70 1.29
C ALA A 64 30.17 -8.76 0.18
N GLN A 65 30.11 -10.04 0.55
CA GLN A 65 30.19 -11.21 -0.32
C GLN A 65 29.25 -12.29 0.22
N LYS A 66 28.91 -13.28 -0.61
CA LYS A 66 28.13 -14.43 -0.15
C LYS A 66 28.97 -15.28 0.81
N MET A 67 28.68 -15.19 2.10
CA MET A 67 29.29 -15.99 3.16
C MET A 67 28.22 -16.45 4.16
N ASP A 68 28.34 -17.69 4.63
CA ASP A 68 27.61 -18.20 5.78
C ASP A 68 28.58 -18.38 6.96
N PRO A 69 28.43 -17.65 8.08
CA PRO A 69 29.30 -17.79 9.24
C PRO A 69 29.31 -19.19 9.85
N ASN A 70 28.24 -19.99 9.68
CA ASN A 70 28.18 -21.36 10.21
C ASN A 70 29.19 -22.29 9.52
N GLU A 71 29.71 -21.92 8.35
CA GLU A 71 30.79 -22.66 7.67
C GLU A 71 32.19 -22.35 8.26
N LEU A 72 32.35 -21.33 9.14
CA LEU A 72 33.64 -20.64 9.31
C LEU A 72 34.57 -20.97 10.49
N TYR A 73 34.26 -21.11 11.79
CA TYR A 73 33.09 -20.95 12.67
C TYR A 73 32.00 -22.06 12.84
N PRO A 74 32.18 -23.35 12.42
CA PRO A 74 31.23 -24.44 12.72
C PRO A 74 30.96 -24.77 14.21
N TRP A 75 31.67 -24.14 15.14
CA TRP A 75 31.48 -24.28 16.59
C TRP A 75 30.45 -23.29 17.17
N SER A 76 29.89 -22.42 16.33
CA SER A 76 28.96 -21.36 16.71
C SER A 76 27.71 -21.41 15.84
N THR A 77 26.61 -20.78 16.26
CA THR A 77 25.38 -20.74 15.44
C THR A 77 24.99 -19.31 15.11
N TRP A 78 24.73 -19.06 13.83
CA TRP A 78 24.36 -17.76 13.27
C TRP A 78 23.08 -17.88 12.46
N VAL A 79 22.18 -16.91 12.63
CA VAL A 79 20.91 -16.82 11.90
C VAL A 79 20.93 -15.62 10.98
N TYR A 80 20.55 -15.83 9.72
CA TYR A 80 20.43 -14.75 8.73
C TYR A 80 19.27 -13.83 9.10
N THR A 81 19.51 -12.51 9.19
CA THR A 81 18.51 -11.56 9.71
C THR A 81 17.43 -11.17 8.68
N GLY A 82 17.49 -11.77 7.49
CA GLY A 82 16.57 -11.51 6.38
C GLY A 82 16.95 -10.32 5.50
N GLU A 83 16.27 -10.24 4.36
CA GLU A 83 16.60 -9.36 3.23
C GLU A 83 15.96 -7.96 3.36
N ASN A 84 16.54 -7.00 2.64
CA ASN A 84 16.07 -5.61 2.45
C ASN A 84 15.65 -4.94 3.76
N LYS A 85 16.61 -4.76 4.69
CA LYS A 85 16.38 -4.11 5.99
C LYS A 85 17.39 -3.02 6.28
N SER A 86 16.91 -1.79 6.51
CA SER A 86 17.70 -0.72 7.11
C SER A 86 17.78 -0.93 8.64
N ILE A 87 18.98 -0.94 9.19
CA ILE A 87 19.23 -1.14 10.63
C ILE A 87 18.82 0.12 11.42
N ARG A 88 18.21 -0.07 12.59
CA ARG A 88 17.83 1.01 13.52
C ARG A 88 18.32 0.70 14.92
N ILE A 89 18.74 1.75 15.64
CA ILE A 89 19.18 1.63 17.04
C ILE A 89 17.94 1.34 17.92
N SER A 90 18.03 0.33 18.78
CA SER A 90 16.99 0.00 19.76
C SER A 90 16.92 1.05 20.88
N LYS A 91 15.88 0.98 21.71
CA LYS A 91 15.88 1.69 23.00
C LYS A 91 17.05 1.19 23.87
N ALA A 92 17.57 2.07 24.71
CA ALA A 92 18.63 1.76 25.67
C ALA A 92 18.20 0.75 26.76
N ASP A 93 16.89 0.58 26.98
CA ASP A 93 16.31 -0.42 27.87
C ASP A 93 16.21 -1.83 27.26
N GLY A 94 16.61 -2.01 26.00
CA GLY A 94 16.54 -3.28 25.28
C GLY A 94 15.13 -3.72 24.83
N SER A 95 14.07 -3.03 25.24
CA SER A 95 12.66 -3.47 25.12
C SER A 95 12.13 -3.68 23.69
N ASN A 96 12.86 -3.24 22.66
CA ASN A 96 12.56 -3.49 21.26
C ASN A 96 13.74 -4.04 20.44
N VAL A 97 14.76 -4.61 21.08
CA VAL A 97 15.79 -5.38 20.37
C VAL A 97 15.14 -6.54 19.62
N GLY A 98 15.54 -6.75 18.36
CA GLY A 98 14.99 -7.80 17.49
C GLY A 98 13.59 -7.52 16.92
N GLN A 99 12.92 -6.42 17.29
CA GLN A 99 11.66 -6.03 16.64
C GLN A 99 11.92 -5.56 15.20
N THR A 100 11.01 -5.91 14.28
CA THR A 100 11.09 -5.54 12.86
C THR A 100 9.83 -4.81 12.41
N GLY A 101 9.94 -4.02 11.33
CA GLY A 101 8.83 -3.25 10.77
C GLY A 101 9.30 -2.26 9.72
N GLY A 102 8.34 -1.56 9.10
CA GLY A 102 8.56 -0.72 7.93
C GLY A 102 8.02 -1.37 6.65
N SER A 103 8.11 -0.64 5.53
CA SER A 103 7.75 -1.10 4.19
C SER A 103 8.49 -0.26 3.16
N ASP A 104 9.05 -0.92 2.15
CA ASP A 104 9.65 -0.32 0.95
C ASP A 104 8.62 0.44 0.08
N THR A 105 7.33 0.22 0.35
CA THR A 105 6.23 0.70 -0.48
C THR A 105 5.09 1.29 0.34
N VAL A 106 4.44 2.31 -0.22
CA VAL A 106 3.22 2.92 0.34
C VAL A 106 2.13 3.03 -0.74
N THR A 107 0.90 2.67 -0.36
CA THR A 107 -0.30 2.87 -1.17
C THR A 107 -1.17 3.93 -0.50
N ILE A 108 -1.29 5.10 -1.11
CA ILE A 108 -2.15 6.18 -0.62
C ILE A 108 -3.61 5.77 -0.81
N LYS A 109 -4.36 5.66 0.28
CA LYS A 109 -5.80 5.41 0.28
C LYS A 109 -6.57 6.71 0.56
N ARG A 110 -7.91 6.66 0.42
CA ARG A 110 -8.81 7.78 0.79
C ARG A 110 -8.66 8.22 2.26
N GLU A 111 -8.38 7.28 3.17
CA GLU A 111 -8.13 7.58 4.60
C GLU A 111 -6.81 8.33 4.86
N ASN A 112 -5.97 8.53 3.84
CA ASN A 112 -4.71 9.27 3.92
C ASN A 112 -4.77 10.62 3.19
N LEU A 113 -5.91 10.97 2.59
CA LEU A 113 -6.12 12.26 1.92
C LEU A 113 -6.61 13.32 2.94
N PRO A 114 -6.29 14.62 2.74
CA PRO A 114 -6.85 15.68 3.57
C PRO A 114 -8.37 15.77 3.40
N ALA A 115 -9.05 16.24 4.45
CA ALA A 115 -10.51 16.34 4.52
C ALA A 115 -11.05 17.60 3.80
N GLU A 116 -10.68 17.77 2.54
CA GLU A 116 -11.09 18.91 1.70
C GLU A 116 -12.49 18.72 1.11
N THR A 117 -13.28 19.79 1.10
CA THR A 117 -14.57 19.84 0.40
C THR A 117 -14.37 20.42 -1.00
N LEU A 118 -14.73 19.67 -2.04
CA LEU A 118 -14.69 20.13 -3.43
C LEU A 118 -16.08 20.62 -3.85
N ASP A 119 -16.32 21.92 -3.69
CA ASP A 119 -17.57 22.57 -4.10
C ASP A 119 -17.68 22.69 -5.63
N VAL A 120 -18.30 21.69 -6.25
CA VAL A 120 -18.65 21.69 -7.67
C VAL A 120 -20.05 22.29 -7.84
N SER A 121 -20.12 23.57 -8.22
CA SER A 121 -21.38 24.27 -8.51
C SER A 121 -21.48 24.67 -9.99
N GLY A 122 -22.68 24.56 -10.55
CA GLY A 122 -22.96 24.91 -11.94
C GLY A 122 -24.45 25.10 -12.18
N LYS A 123 -24.81 26.16 -12.91
CA LYS A 123 -26.18 26.54 -13.24
C LYS A 123 -26.43 26.33 -14.73
N ALA A 124 -27.40 25.49 -15.09
CA ALA A 124 -27.90 25.44 -16.46
C ALA A 124 -28.86 26.61 -16.68
N ALA A 125 -28.44 27.60 -17.48
CA ALA A 125 -29.22 28.80 -17.75
C ALA A 125 -30.60 28.46 -18.34
N SER A 126 -31.63 29.18 -17.91
CA SER A 126 -32.97 29.06 -18.47
C SER A 126 -32.99 29.45 -19.94
N ALA A 127 -33.69 28.67 -20.77
CA ALA A 127 -33.86 28.94 -22.19
C ALA A 127 -35.34 29.13 -22.53
N GLU A 128 -35.66 30.20 -23.25
CA GLU A 128 -36.91 30.27 -23.99
C GLU A 128 -36.82 29.33 -25.19
N LEU A 129 -37.80 28.43 -25.32
CA LEU A 129 -38.01 27.62 -26.51
C LEU A 129 -39.07 28.33 -27.36
N ASN A 130 -38.94 28.22 -28.68
CA ASN A 130 -39.88 28.87 -29.61
C ASN A 130 -41.33 28.52 -29.26
N ASN A 131 -42.19 29.54 -29.26
CA ASN A 131 -43.63 29.38 -29.12
C ASN A 131 -44.17 28.38 -30.16
N VAL A 132 -45.05 27.47 -29.73
CA VAL A 132 -45.75 26.53 -30.60
C VAL A 132 -47.22 26.91 -30.68
N GLU A 133 -47.77 27.05 -31.88
CA GLU A 133 -49.21 27.24 -32.07
C GLU A 133 -49.93 25.90 -32.16
N THR A 134 -51.17 25.83 -31.65
CA THR A 134 -52.08 24.73 -31.99
C THR A 134 -52.46 24.78 -33.48
N THR A 135 -52.89 23.64 -34.02
CA THR A 135 -53.68 23.64 -35.26
C THR A 135 -54.93 24.49 -35.09
N GLU A 136 -55.33 25.17 -36.15
CA GLU A 136 -56.47 26.09 -36.17
C GLU A 136 -57.79 25.33 -36.13
N ALA A 137 -58.61 25.59 -35.12
CA ALA A 137 -59.80 24.80 -34.79
C ALA A 137 -60.79 25.62 -33.94
N GLY A 138 -61.85 24.97 -33.45
CA GLY A 138 -62.78 25.57 -32.47
C GLY A 138 -63.73 26.63 -33.03
N GLY A 139 -63.78 26.82 -34.36
CA GLY A 139 -64.80 27.64 -35.00
C GLY A 139 -66.18 27.01 -34.87
N ALA A 140 -67.22 27.84 -34.74
CA ALA A 140 -68.59 27.40 -34.53
C ALA A 140 -69.60 28.41 -35.08
N GLU A 141 -70.57 27.92 -35.85
CA GLU A 141 -71.74 28.68 -36.29
C GLU A 141 -72.96 28.29 -35.45
N PHE A 142 -73.70 29.28 -34.96
CA PHE A 142 -75.01 29.08 -34.33
C PHE A 142 -75.89 30.32 -34.48
N ASN A 143 -77.20 30.11 -34.54
CA ASN A 143 -78.17 31.21 -34.54
C ASN A 143 -78.47 31.63 -33.10
N VAL A 144 -78.21 32.90 -32.79
CA VAL A 144 -78.72 33.55 -31.58
C VAL A 144 -80.04 34.22 -31.91
N TYR A 145 -81.11 33.73 -31.29
CA TYR A 145 -82.46 34.23 -31.51
C TYR A 145 -82.67 35.55 -30.77
N ARG A 146 -83.19 36.58 -31.46
CA ARG A 146 -83.54 37.87 -30.87
C ARG A 146 -85.05 38.02 -30.74
N PHE A 147 -85.51 38.47 -29.58
CA PHE A 147 -86.90 38.82 -29.34
C PHE A 147 -87.34 39.98 -30.25
N GLY A 148 -88.23 39.68 -31.20
CA GLY A 148 -88.72 40.65 -32.17
C GLY A 148 -89.67 39.99 -33.18
N VAL A 149 -90.48 40.83 -33.83
CA VAL A 149 -91.32 40.43 -34.97
C VAL A 149 -90.65 40.93 -36.24
N ASP A 150 -90.67 40.12 -37.30
CA ASP A 150 -90.07 40.46 -38.59
C ASP A 150 -90.58 41.82 -39.12
N GLY A 151 -89.70 42.59 -39.76
CA GLY A 151 -89.95 43.96 -40.22
C GLY A 151 -90.14 45.01 -39.10
N ARG A 152 -89.93 44.69 -37.81
CA ARG A 152 -90.02 45.64 -36.68
C ARG A 152 -88.73 45.83 -35.88
N GLU A 153 -87.60 45.39 -36.41
CA GLU A 153 -86.26 45.25 -35.81
C GLU A 153 -85.80 46.38 -34.87
N ASN A 154 -86.15 47.64 -35.15
CA ASN A 154 -85.74 48.82 -34.38
C ASN A 154 -86.90 49.56 -33.67
N SER A 155 -88.03 48.88 -33.45
CA SER A 155 -89.25 49.47 -32.88
C SER A 155 -89.21 49.56 -31.35
N ARG A 156 -89.40 50.76 -30.78
CA ARG A 156 -89.54 50.94 -29.32
C ARG A 156 -90.95 50.56 -28.84
N GLY A 157 -91.20 49.26 -28.71
CA GLY A 157 -92.42 48.70 -28.09
C GLY A 157 -92.43 48.81 -26.56
N LYS A 158 -93.59 48.57 -25.95
CA LYS A 158 -93.67 48.19 -24.52
C LYS A 158 -93.25 46.72 -24.40
N PHE A 159 -92.32 46.43 -23.51
CA PHE A 159 -91.93 45.06 -23.18
C PHE A 159 -92.89 44.50 -22.11
N SER A 160 -93.32 43.24 -22.29
CA SER A 160 -94.08 42.45 -21.33
C SER A 160 -93.37 41.11 -21.16
N LEU A 161 -93.35 40.54 -19.94
CA LEU A 161 -92.84 39.17 -19.73
C LEU A 161 -93.89 38.10 -20.02
N ASP A 162 -95.18 38.46 -20.03
CA ASP A 162 -96.28 37.48 -20.06
C ASP A 162 -96.61 36.99 -21.48
N ASP A 163 -96.20 37.75 -22.52
CA ASP A 163 -96.37 37.43 -23.95
C ASP A 163 -95.00 37.22 -24.64
N VAL A 164 -94.06 36.49 -23.99
CA VAL A 164 -92.75 36.17 -24.58
C VAL A 164 -92.82 34.85 -25.34
N GLU A 165 -93.22 34.91 -26.61
CA GLU A 165 -92.79 33.90 -27.59
C GLU A 165 -91.26 33.95 -27.73
N MET A 166 -90.65 32.78 -27.92
CA MET A 166 -89.23 32.71 -28.29
C MET A 166 -89.06 33.41 -29.65
N GLY A 167 -88.13 34.36 -29.75
CA GLY A 167 -88.04 35.19 -30.95
C GLY A 167 -87.57 34.40 -32.18
N ASP A 168 -88.43 34.24 -33.19
CA ASP A 168 -88.15 33.45 -34.39
C ASP A 168 -87.14 34.07 -35.38
N ILE A 169 -86.50 35.19 -35.04
CA ILE A 169 -85.50 35.85 -35.90
C ILE A 169 -84.10 35.28 -35.58
N PRO A 170 -83.51 34.42 -36.44
CA PRO A 170 -82.15 33.94 -36.26
C PRO A 170 -81.14 35.05 -36.60
N VAL A 171 -80.30 35.41 -35.64
CA VAL A 171 -79.07 36.17 -35.94
C VAL A 171 -77.91 35.19 -36.03
N PRO A 172 -77.30 34.98 -37.21
CA PRO A 172 -76.16 34.10 -37.33
C PRO A 172 -74.98 34.67 -36.56
N VAL A 173 -74.37 33.85 -35.72
CA VAL A 173 -73.13 34.13 -35.02
C VAL A 173 -72.09 33.10 -35.45
N GLU A 174 -71.07 33.57 -36.15
CA GLU A 174 -69.91 32.81 -36.58
C GLU A 174 -68.74 33.13 -35.65
N ILE A 175 -68.34 32.15 -34.84
CA ILE A 175 -67.06 32.20 -34.12
C ILE A 175 -66.01 31.63 -35.07
N GLN A 176 -65.06 32.48 -35.47
CA GLN A 176 -63.96 32.06 -36.33
C GLN A 176 -63.09 30.98 -35.67
N PRO A 177 -62.57 30.01 -36.45
CA PRO A 177 -61.47 29.17 -36.01
C PRO A 177 -60.32 30.03 -35.47
N HIS A 178 -59.61 29.50 -34.46
CA HIS A 178 -58.47 30.19 -33.88
C HIS A 178 -57.41 29.21 -33.41
N LYS A 179 -56.28 29.77 -32.99
CA LYS A 179 -55.12 29.03 -32.45
C LYS A 179 -54.83 29.52 -31.05
N HIS A 180 -54.20 28.65 -30.25
CA HIS A 180 -53.59 29.03 -29.00
C HIS A 180 -52.06 28.96 -29.13
N THR A 181 -51.39 30.00 -28.66
CA THR A 181 -49.92 30.04 -28.58
C THR A 181 -49.48 29.44 -27.24
N ILE A 182 -48.65 28.41 -27.29
CA ILE A 182 -48.05 27.78 -26.11
C ILE A 182 -46.59 28.22 -26.03
N SER A 183 -46.27 29.04 -25.03
CA SER A 183 -44.88 29.41 -24.71
C SER A 183 -44.20 28.30 -23.94
N LEU A 184 -43.06 27.84 -24.45
CA LEU A 184 -42.26 26.77 -23.87
C LEU A 184 -41.00 27.38 -23.25
N THR A 185 -40.72 27.05 -21.99
CA THR A 185 -39.49 27.50 -21.31
C THR A 185 -38.84 26.33 -20.59
N VAL A 186 -37.51 26.31 -20.57
CA VAL A 186 -36.72 25.43 -19.72
C VAL A 186 -36.33 26.22 -18.47
N PRO A 187 -36.83 25.89 -17.28
CA PRO A 187 -36.44 26.57 -16.05
C PRO A 187 -34.98 26.28 -15.71
N GLU A 188 -34.36 27.18 -14.95
CA GLU A 188 -33.00 27.00 -14.44
C GLU A 188 -32.90 25.70 -13.62
N ARG A 189 -31.78 24.97 -13.78
CA ARG A 189 -31.55 23.67 -13.14
C ARG A 189 -30.14 23.61 -12.55
N ASP A 190 -30.02 23.14 -11.33
CA ASP A 190 -28.74 22.81 -10.73
C ASP A 190 -28.10 21.62 -11.47
N VAL A 191 -26.81 21.75 -11.81
CA VAL A 191 -26.04 20.69 -12.45
C VAL A 191 -24.99 20.19 -11.45
N SER A 192 -25.08 18.91 -11.10
CA SER A 192 -24.07 18.20 -10.32
C SER A 192 -23.37 17.16 -11.19
N GLY A 193 -22.12 16.86 -10.87
CA GLY A 193 -21.30 15.90 -11.58
C GLY A 193 -20.20 15.32 -10.70
N LYS A 194 -19.49 14.33 -11.23
CA LYS A 194 -18.26 13.79 -10.62
C LYS A 194 -17.10 14.04 -11.58
N THR A 195 -15.94 14.39 -11.03
CA THR A 195 -14.69 14.40 -11.80
C THR A 195 -14.30 12.97 -12.17
N GLU A 196 -13.33 12.84 -13.08
CA GLU A 196 -12.62 11.58 -13.26
C GLU A 196 -11.90 11.14 -11.96
N ALA A 197 -11.48 9.89 -11.92
CA ALA A 197 -10.78 9.32 -10.76
C ALA A 197 -9.39 9.95 -10.58
N LEU A 198 -9.26 10.81 -9.57
CA LEU A 198 -7.98 11.41 -9.17
C LEU A 198 -7.06 10.35 -8.57
N GLY A 199 -6.13 9.86 -9.40
CA GLY A 199 -5.10 8.89 -9.02
C GLY A 199 -5.40 7.46 -9.46
N GLN A 200 -4.36 6.74 -9.86
CA GLN A 200 -4.45 5.37 -10.40
C GLN A 200 -4.23 4.26 -9.35
N GLY A 201 -4.23 4.60 -8.06
CA GLY A 201 -3.91 3.67 -6.96
C GLY A 201 -2.49 3.11 -6.98
N LYS A 202 -1.60 3.64 -7.83
CA LYS A 202 -0.22 3.17 -8.02
C LYS A 202 0.58 3.33 -6.73
N THR A 203 1.20 2.24 -6.31
CA THR A 203 2.15 2.17 -5.22
C THR A 203 3.33 3.12 -5.46
N ILE A 204 3.72 3.86 -4.43
CA ILE A 204 4.93 4.68 -4.42
C ILE A 204 6.02 3.87 -3.70
N SER A 205 7.17 3.71 -4.35
CA SER A 205 8.37 3.19 -3.68
C SER A 205 8.99 4.30 -2.83
N VAL A 206 9.35 3.98 -1.59
CA VAL A 206 10.05 4.87 -0.65
C VAL A 206 11.45 4.38 -0.33
N VAL A 207 11.98 3.46 -1.16
CA VAL A 207 13.31 2.86 -1.00
C VAL A 207 14.42 3.89 -1.25
N GLU A 208 15.23 4.11 -0.22
CA GLU A 208 16.45 4.92 -0.26
C GLU A 208 17.57 4.25 -1.08
N ALA A 209 18.52 5.04 -1.59
CA ALA A 209 19.69 4.49 -2.27
C ALA A 209 20.60 3.79 -1.24
N HIS A 210 20.84 2.49 -1.42
CA HIS A 210 21.43 1.62 -0.41
C HIS A 210 22.44 0.62 -1.00
N THR A 211 23.23 -0.01 -0.11
CA THR A 211 24.11 -1.14 -0.43
C THR A 211 23.67 -2.35 0.39
N LEU A 212 23.38 -3.47 -0.27
CA LEU A 212 23.01 -4.72 0.41
C LEU A 212 24.26 -5.50 0.82
N LEU A 213 24.28 -5.96 2.08
CA LEU A 213 25.30 -6.81 2.67
C LEU A 213 24.58 -8.02 3.30
N MET A 214 25.18 -9.21 3.30
CA MET A 214 24.62 -10.32 4.08
C MET A 214 24.76 -10.03 5.56
N CYS A 215 23.65 -10.05 6.30
CA CYS A 215 23.60 -9.75 7.72
C CYS A 215 23.22 -11.00 8.53
N TRP A 216 24.07 -11.35 9.49
CA TRP A 216 23.93 -12.55 10.33
C TRP A 216 24.09 -12.20 11.81
N ALA A 217 23.24 -12.76 12.66
CA ALA A 217 23.30 -12.59 14.12
C ALA A 217 23.66 -13.92 14.80
N ARG A 218 24.65 -13.90 15.72
CA ARG A 218 25.02 -15.08 16.51
C ARG A 218 23.96 -15.40 17.56
N THR A 219 23.46 -16.62 17.57
CA THR A 219 22.45 -17.11 18.53
C THR A 219 23.01 -18.08 19.58
N ALA A 220 24.02 -18.89 19.23
CA ALA A 220 24.67 -19.85 20.13
C ALA A 220 26.20 -19.79 20.05
#